data_AF-U5W5P3-F1
#
_entry.id   AF-U5W5P3-F1
#
_cell.length_a   1.000
_cell.length_b   1.000
_cell.length_c   1.000
_cell.angle_alpha   90.00
_cell.angle_beta   90.00
_cell.angle_gamma   90.00
#
_symmetry.space_group_name_H-M   'P 1'
#
loop_
_entity.id
_entity.type
_entity.pdbx_description
1 polymer ?
#
loop_
_entity_poly.entity_id
_entity_poly.type
_entity_poly.pdbx_seq_one_letter_code
_entity_poly.pdbx_strand_id
1 'polypeptide(L)'
;MTVGDVVTVPERYGLGPIEVTAIASAEVGLTASLTGSGYSMSGCSGGGGVFAPGGGGVEMSCRVGVVATINDAMTLEVVEIDDRAAVLRIAAAK
;
A
#
# COMPACT_ATOMS: atom_id res chain seq x y z
N MET A 1 -5.81 9.51 -6.70
CA MET A 1 -4.34 9.42 -6.62
C MET A 1 -3.80 9.11 -7.99
N THR A 2 -2.72 9.76 -8.39
CA THR A 2 -1.95 9.50 -9.60
C THR A 2 -0.60 8.89 -9.28
N VAL A 3 0.11 8.37 -10.28
CA VAL A 3 1.48 7.88 -10.10
C VAL A 3 2.39 8.99 -9.56
N GLY A 4 3.18 8.69 -8.53
CA GLY A 4 4.02 9.62 -7.79
C GLY A 4 3.35 10.29 -6.60
N ASP A 5 2.02 10.13 -6.41
CA ASP A 5 1.36 10.63 -5.22
C ASP A 5 1.79 9.85 -3.98
N VAL A 6 1.95 10.58 -2.88
CA VAL A 6 2.34 10.01 -1.58
C VAL A 6 1.25 10.26 -0.54
N VAL A 7 0.85 9.22 0.18
CA VAL A 7 -0.07 9.30 1.32
C VAL A 7 0.65 8.99 2.61
N THR A 8 0.63 9.94 3.54
CA THR A 8 1.07 9.68 4.90
C THR A 8 0.01 8.88 5.65
N VAL A 9 0.44 7.79 6.27
CA VAL A 9 -0.38 6.99 7.19
C VAL A 9 0.22 7.03 8.60
N PRO A 10 -0.59 6.82 9.65
CA PRO A 10 -0.08 6.70 11.01
C PRO A 10 1.00 5.61 11.14
N GLU A 11 2.12 5.95 11.79
CA GLU A 11 3.26 5.02 11.99
C GLU A 11 2.88 3.72 12.69
N ARG A 12 1.83 3.75 13.52
CA ARG A 12 1.27 2.57 14.21
C ARG A 12 0.78 1.46 13.27
N TYR A 13 0.60 1.77 11.98
CA TYR A 13 0.27 0.77 10.96
C TYR A 13 1.50 0.01 10.45
N GLY A 14 2.70 0.35 10.92
CA GLY A 14 3.96 -0.31 10.56
C GLY A 14 4.51 0.08 9.19
N LEU A 15 3.89 1.08 8.54
CA LEU A 15 4.31 1.63 7.26
C LEU A 15 4.68 3.11 7.41
N GLY A 16 5.67 3.52 6.63
CA GLY A 16 5.90 4.92 6.30
C GLY A 16 4.89 5.41 5.26
N PRO A 17 5.14 6.59 4.66
CA PRO A 17 4.29 7.08 3.58
C PRO A 17 4.20 6.06 2.42
N ILE A 18 2.99 5.92 1.88
CA ILE A 18 2.69 5.02 0.77
C ILE A 18 2.76 5.83 -0.52
N GLU A 19 3.61 5.42 -1.46
CA GLU A 19 3.74 6.02 -2.79
C GLU A 19 3.00 5.17 -3.84
N VAL A 20 2.32 5.83 -4.78
CA VAL A 20 1.72 5.17 -5.95
C VAL A 20 2.75 5.04 -7.06
N THR A 21 3.18 3.82 -7.36
CA THR A 21 4.22 3.57 -8.37
C THR A 21 3.66 3.17 -9.73
N ALA A 22 2.44 2.61 -9.78
CA ALA A 22 1.79 2.23 -11.03
C ALA A 22 0.26 2.27 -10.90
N ILE A 23 -0.42 2.59 -12.00
CA ILE A 23 -1.87 2.44 -12.15
C ILE A 23 -2.10 1.71 -13.48
N ALA A 24 -2.64 0.50 -13.40
CA ALA A 24 -3.10 -0.29 -14.53
C ALA A 24 -4.63 -0.36 -14.53
N SER A 25 -5.23 -0.89 -15.58
CA SER A 25 -6.69 -0.91 -15.78
C SER A 25 -7.51 -1.55 -14.65
N ALA A 26 -6.92 -2.43 -13.83
CA ALA A 26 -7.61 -3.10 -12.72
C ALA A 26 -6.76 -3.23 -11.45
N GLU A 27 -5.57 -2.66 -11.42
CA GLU A 27 -4.59 -2.87 -10.35
C GLU A 27 -3.71 -1.64 -10.12
N VAL A 28 -3.36 -1.37 -8.87
CA VAL A 28 -2.52 -0.26 -8.45
C VAL A 28 -1.26 -0.82 -7.80
N GLY A 29 -0.10 -0.38 -8.29
CA GLY A 29 1.21 -0.63 -7.68
C GLY A 29 1.52 0.44 -6.64
N LEU A 30 1.99 0.00 -5.47
CA LEU A 30 2.27 0.85 -4.32
C LEU A 30 3.59 0.43 -3.66
N THR A 31 4.30 1.38 -3.06
CA THR A 31 5.47 1.11 -2.22
C THR A 31 5.40 1.85 -0.90
N ALA A 32 5.98 1.28 0.14
CA ALA A 32 6.11 1.94 1.44
C ALA A 32 7.34 1.43 2.20
N SER A 33 7.96 2.30 2.99
CA SER A 33 8.99 1.89 3.95
C SER A 33 8.35 1.18 5.15
N LEU A 34 9.06 0.24 5.77
CA LEU A 34 8.67 -0.37 7.02
C LEU A 34 9.18 0.49 8.19
N THR A 35 8.30 0.80 9.14
CA THR A 35 8.66 1.56 10.35
C THR A 35 9.00 0.66 11.55
N GLY A 36 8.74 -0.66 11.44
CA GLY A 36 8.97 -1.62 12.52
C GLY A 36 9.45 -2.99 12.03
N SER A 37 9.79 -3.85 12.99
CA SER A 37 10.24 -5.23 12.73
C SER A 37 9.03 -6.16 12.59
N GLY A 38 8.43 -6.18 11.40
CA GLY A 38 7.31 -7.07 11.09
C GLY A 38 6.47 -6.53 9.94
N TYR A 39 6.14 -7.40 8.98
CA TYR A 39 5.21 -7.09 7.90
C TYR A 39 4.31 -8.29 7.63
N SER A 40 3.01 -8.09 7.74
CA SER A 40 1.99 -9.01 7.25
C SER A 40 1.04 -8.27 6.32
N MET A 41 0.60 -8.96 5.27
CA MET A 41 -0.39 -8.45 4.33
C MET A 41 -1.28 -9.59 3.88
N SER A 42 -2.56 -9.30 3.73
CA SER A 42 -3.54 -10.14 3.05
C SER A 42 -4.31 -9.31 2.02
N GLY A 43 -4.96 -9.96 1.06
CA GLY A 43 -5.78 -9.30 0.03
C GLY A 43 -5.00 -8.79 -1.18
N CYS A 44 -4.00 -7.92 -0.97
CA CYS A 44 -3.11 -7.50 -2.05
C CYS A 44 -1.99 -8.52 -2.27
N SER A 45 -1.41 -8.50 -3.47
CA SER A 45 -0.21 -9.27 -3.79
C SER A 45 1.04 -8.42 -3.56
N GLY A 46 2.19 -9.07 -3.41
CA GLY A 46 3.46 -8.40 -3.10
C GLY A 46 4.10 -8.92 -1.82
N GLY A 47 5.18 -8.28 -1.39
CA GLY A 47 5.98 -8.77 -0.28
C GLY A 47 6.98 -7.74 0.24
N GLY A 48 7.41 -7.95 1.49
CA GLY A 48 8.49 -7.18 2.08
C GLY A 48 9.85 -7.61 1.54
N GLY A 49 10.64 -6.65 1.09
CA GLY A 49 12.00 -6.82 0.62
C GLY A 49 12.95 -5.86 1.33
N VAL A 50 14.21 -6.27 1.47
CA VAL A 50 15.26 -5.34 1.91
C VAL A 50 15.73 -4.56 0.69
N PHE A 51 15.15 -3.39 0.45
CA PHE A 51 15.68 -2.49 -0.58
C PHE A 51 16.88 -1.72 0.03
N ALA A 52 18.09 -2.01 -0.44
CA ALA A 52 19.33 -1.41 0.07
C ALA A 52 19.50 0.07 -0.35
N PRO A 53 20.33 0.89 0.34
CA PRO A 53 20.63 0.94 1.76
C PRO A 53 19.84 2.10 2.41
N GLY A 54 18.78 1.79 3.16
CA GLY A 54 17.96 2.84 3.80
C GLY A 54 16.84 2.34 4.73
N GLY A 55 16.49 1.06 4.67
CA GLY A 55 15.46 0.45 5.52
C GLY A 55 14.67 -0.61 4.75
N GLY A 56 14.02 -1.54 5.45
CA GLY A 56 13.11 -2.50 4.81
C GLY A 56 11.93 -1.77 4.16
N GLY A 57 11.47 -2.26 3.01
CA GLY A 57 10.32 -1.70 2.32
C GLY A 57 9.43 -2.78 1.75
N VAL A 58 8.22 -2.42 1.36
CA VAL A 58 7.24 -3.33 0.78
C VAL A 58 6.79 -2.80 -0.55
N GLU A 59 6.66 -3.71 -1.50
CA GLU A 59 5.95 -3.47 -2.74
C GLU A 59 4.62 -4.21 -2.68
N MET A 60 3.55 -3.52 -3.07
CA MET A 60 2.18 -4.02 -3.01
C MET A 60 1.51 -3.81 -4.36
N SER A 61 0.70 -4.77 -4.77
CA SER A 61 -0.15 -4.69 -5.95
C SER A 61 -1.58 -5.05 -5.56
N CYS A 62 -2.47 -4.07 -5.68
CA CYS A 62 -3.83 -4.12 -5.16
C CYS A 62 -4.84 -3.99 -6.29
N ARG A 63 -5.69 -5.01 -6.45
CA ARG A 63 -6.78 -4.97 -7.43
C ARG A 63 -7.96 -4.14 -6.93
N VAL A 64 -8.68 -3.53 -7.87
CA VAL A 64 -9.92 -2.82 -7.58
C VAL A 64 -10.94 -3.75 -6.88
N GLY A 65 -11.60 -3.23 -5.84
CA GLY A 65 -12.60 -3.93 -5.03
C GLY A 65 -12.03 -4.94 -4.02
N VAL A 66 -10.72 -5.13 -3.96
CA VAL A 66 -10.07 -5.96 -2.93
C VAL A 66 -9.71 -5.10 -1.73
N VAL A 67 -10.08 -5.58 -0.54
CA VAL A 67 -9.64 -4.99 0.73
C VAL A 67 -8.44 -5.76 1.24
N ALA A 68 -7.31 -5.10 1.34
CA ALA A 68 -6.14 -5.62 2.01
C ALA A 68 -6.11 -5.23 3.48
N THR A 69 -5.56 -6.14 4.29
CA THR A 69 -5.24 -5.89 5.69
C THR A 69 -3.73 -5.93 5.86
N ILE A 70 -3.17 -4.87 6.44
CA ILE A 70 -1.73 -4.69 6.67
C ILE A 70 -1.47 -4.67 8.18
N ASN A 71 -0.56 -5.53 8.64
CA ASN A 71 -0.13 -5.64 10.04
C ASN A 71 -1.30 -5.77 11.05
N ASP A 72 -2.44 -6.31 10.60
CA ASP A 72 -3.70 -6.36 11.37
C ASP A 72 -4.13 -5.00 11.97
N ALA A 73 -3.61 -3.90 11.43
CA ALA A 73 -3.75 -2.56 11.97
C ALA A 73 -4.36 -1.56 10.98
N MET A 74 -4.21 -1.82 9.68
CA MET A 74 -4.71 -0.97 8.60
C MET A 74 -5.46 -1.78 7.56
N THR A 75 -6.54 -1.20 7.04
CA THR A 75 -7.16 -1.65 5.79
C THR A 75 -6.84 -0.70 4.65
N LEU A 76 -6.61 -1.28 3.48
CA LEU A 76 -6.37 -0.57 2.23
C LEU A 76 -7.29 -1.15 1.15
N GLU A 77 -8.09 -0.30 0.54
CA GLU A 77 -9.02 -0.68 -0.53
C GLU A 77 -8.78 0.23 -1.74
N VAL A 78 -8.65 -0.38 -2.92
CA VAL A 78 -8.74 0.34 -4.19
C VAL A 78 -10.22 0.37 -4.57
N VAL A 79 -10.86 1.51 -4.32
CA VAL A 79 -12.32 1.68 -4.52
C VAL A 79 -12.65 1.77 -5.99
N GLU A 80 -11.83 2.50 -6.75
CA GLU A 80 -12.05 2.79 -8.16
C GLU A 80 -10.71 3.03 -8.85
N ILE A 81 -10.65 2.64 -10.12
CA ILE A 81 -9.57 3.03 -11.03
C ILE A 81 -10.22 3.63 -12.27
N ASP A 82 -9.78 4.84 -12.59
CA ASP A 82 -10.05 5.53 -13.85
C ASP A 82 -8.74 5.59 -14.67
N ASP A 83 -8.80 6.04 -15.92
CA ASP A 83 -7.72 5.92 -16.92
C ASP A 83 -6.31 6.31 -16.43
N ARG A 84 -6.20 7.25 -15.48
CA ARG A 84 -4.91 7.70 -14.91
C ARG A 84 -4.91 7.84 -13.40
N ALA A 85 -6.00 7.48 -12.72
CA ALA A 85 -6.17 7.76 -11.31
C ALA A 85 -6.81 6.60 -10.57
N ALA A 86 -6.43 6.42 -9.31
CA ALA A 86 -7.03 5.46 -8.40
C ALA A 86 -7.60 6.17 -7.18
N VAL A 87 -8.75 5.72 -6.71
CA VAL A 87 -9.32 6.13 -5.42
C VAL A 87 -8.96 5.08 -4.39
N LEU A 88 -8.15 5.49 -3.40
CA LEU A 88 -7.77 4.63 -2.29
C LEU A 88 -8.59 4.99 -1.05
N ARG A 89 -9.10 3.97 -0.36
CA ARG A 89 -9.66 4.11 0.98
C ARG A 89 -8.72 3.45 1.98
N ILE A 90 -8.32 4.23 2.98
CA ILE A 90 -7.44 3.80 4.06
C ILE A 90 -8.18 3.98 5.39
N ALA A 91 -8.20 2.94 6.21
CA ALA A 91 -8.79 2.98 7.54
C ALA A 91 -8.00 2.12 8.53
N ALA A 92 -8.31 2.27 9.82
CA ALA A 92 -7.82 1.32 10.83
C ALA A 92 -8.51 -0.04 10.63
N ALA A 93 -7.75 -1.12 10.81
CA ALA A 93 -8.34 -2.45 10.97
C ALA A 93 -9.07 -2.54 12.31
N LYS A 94 -10.09 -3.39 12.38
CA LYS A 94 -10.97 -3.54 13.55
C LYS A 94 -10.42 -4.59 14.52
#